data_AF-A0A7S0E4F5-F1
#
_entry.id   AF-A0A7S0E4F5-F1
#
_cell.length_a   1.000
_cell.length_b   1.000
_cell.length_c   1.000
_cell.angle_alpha   90.00
_cell.angle_beta   90.00
_cell.angle_gamma   90.00
#
_symmetry.space_group_name_H-M   'P 1'
#
loop_
_entity.id
_entity.type
_entity.pdbx_description
1 polymer ?
#
loop_
_entity_poly.entity_id
_entity_poly.type
_entity_poly.pdbx_seq_one_letter_code
_entity_poly.pdbx_strand_id
1 'polypeptide(L)'
;RHETSCSVAFVEEGRPEGERAPYPLSWLQSRLFVKFPMGSNGGESGSKCAIVTTVRGVESKEFRIFLKWHLNVGFEFIFVFFDFSEEENECDDCNEMIDELEFQGKVFKIFSNDELRKEQKQTCKSWEKLVGCLDEVPARQELNAELATARAMQAGARWILHLDSDELWFPFASGVPDLLSQPIKHANFVSEHFDGLDKQGIGHVTYQNIEAVPE
;
A
#
# COMPACT_ATOMS: atom_id res chain seq x y z
N ARG A 1 29.77 -13.58 21.01
CA ARG A 1 28.89 -14.54 20.30
C ARG A 1 27.46 -14.22 20.75
N HIS A 2 26.79 -13.34 20.01
CA HIS A 2 25.38 -13.04 20.20
C HIS A 2 24.70 -13.34 18.88
N GLU A 3 23.67 -14.17 18.97
CA GLU A 3 22.92 -14.72 17.85
C GLU A 3 22.13 -13.59 17.18
N THR A 4 22.44 -13.34 15.92
CA THR A 4 21.63 -12.52 15.02
C THR A 4 20.40 -13.33 14.63
N SER A 5 19.26 -13.05 15.26
CA SER A 5 17.96 -13.55 14.81
C SER A 5 17.57 -12.79 13.54
N CYS A 6 17.70 -13.47 12.41
CA CYS A 6 17.21 -13.00 11.11
C CYS A 6 15.76 -13.46 10.99
N SER A 7 14.80 -12.55 11.15
CA SER A 7 13.38 -12.84 10.91
C SER A 7 13.11 -12.77 9.42
N VAL A 8 13.37 -13.89 8.74
CA VAL A 8 13.05 -14.11 7.33
C VAL A 8 11.53 -14.18 7.17
N ALA A 9 11.01 -13.48 6.16
CA ALA A 9 9.62 -13.56 5.73
C ALA A 9 9.19 -15.03 5.55
N PHE A 10 8.02 -15.40 6.06
CA PHE A 10 7.41 -16.68 5.67
C PHE A 10 7.00 -16.59 4.20
N VAL A 11 7.82 -17.19 3.34
CA VAL A 11 7.47 -17.49 1.95
C VAL A 11 6.54 -18.70 2.00
N GLU A 12 5.24 -18.52 1.79
CA GLU A 12 4.38 -19.67 1.44
C GLU A 12 4.74 -20.09 0.01
N GLU A 13 5.58 -21.12 -0.11
CA GLU A 13 5.78 -21.84 -1.37
C GLU A 13 4.43 -22.45 -1.82
N GLY A 14 4.17 -22.35 -3.13
CA GLY A 14 2.85 -22.56 -3.73
C GLY A 14 2.05 -23.76 -3.21
N ARG A 15 0.82 -23.50 -2.78
CA ARG A 15 -0.18 -24.55 -2.50
C ARG A 15 -0.76 -25.12 -3.81
N PRO A 16 -1.05 -26.44 -3.85
CA PRO A 16 -1.73 -27.06 -4.97
C PRO A 16 -3.17 -26.54 -5.11
N GLU A 17 -3.63 -26.40 -6.36
CA GLU A 17 -5.00 -26.03 -6.71
C GLU A 17 -6.00 -27.02 -6.10
N GLY A 18 -6.88 -26.57 -5.20
CA GLY A 18 -8.01 -27.40 -4.77
C GLY A 18 -8.72 -27.02 -3.47
N GLU A 19 -8.09 -26.29 -2.55
CA GLU A 19 -8.70 -26.02 -1.24
C GLU A 19 -8.97 -24.53 -1.00
N ARG A 20 -10.26 -24.15 -1.07
CA ARG A 20 -10.73 -22.84 -0.58
C ARG A 20 -10.82 -22.89 0.94
N ALA A 21 -9.79 -22.38 1.62
CA ALA A 21 -9.91 -21.99 3.02
C ALA A 21 -10.66 -20.64 3.13
N PRO A 22 -11.47 -20.42 4.18
CA PRO A 22 -11.95 -19.09 4.50
C PRO A 22 -10.75 -18.24 4.92
N TYR A 23 -10.49 -17.12 4.24
CA TYR A 23 -9.46 -16.17 4.64
C TYR A 23 -9.84 -15.62 6.03
N PRO A 24 -9.02 -15.82 7.08
CA PRO A 24 -9.32 -15.25 8.38
C PRO A 24 -9.10 -13.73 8.33
N LEU A 25 -10.03 -12.96 8.91
CA LEU A 25 -9.95 -11.49 9.03
C LEU A 25 -8.70 -10.98 9.78
N SER A 26 -7.90 -11.87 10.36
CA SER A 26 -6.63 -11.56 11.05
C SER A 26 -5.52 -11.07 10.11
N TRP A 27 -5.71 -11.10 8.79
CA TRP A 27 -4.72 -10.65 7.81
C TRP A 27 -4.66 -9.11 7.70
N LEU A 28 -5.65 -8.39 8.22
CA LEU A 28 -5.71 -6.93 8.15
C LEU A 28 -4.78 -6.21 9.15
N GLN A 29 -4.24 -6.91 10.15
CA GLN A 29 -3.14 -6.36 10.98
C GLN A 29 -1.75 -6.57 10.33
N SER A 30 -1.70 -7.21 9.16
CA SER A 30 -0.49 -7.57 8.45
C SER A 30 -0.43 -6.80 7.13
N ARG A 31 0.51 -5.86 7.01
CA ARG A 31 0.68 -5.00 5.82
C ARG A 31 1.01 -5.84 4.59
N LEU A 32 0.07 -5.94 3.66
CA LEU A 32 0.11 -6.86 2.52
C LEU A 32 0.73 -6.18 1.30
N PHE A 33 1.70 -6.84 0.65
CA PHE A 33 2.16 -6.46 -0.68
C PHE A 33 1.84 -7.53 -1.69
N VAL A 34 1.21 -7.14 -2.79
CA VAL A 34 0.83 -8.08 -3.84
C VAL A 34 1.56 -7.73 -5.13
N LYS A 35 2.25 -8.73 -5.70
CA LYS A 35 2.82 -8.66 -7.05
C LYS A 35 1.76 -8.97 -8.09
N PHE A 36 1.81 -8.23 -9.20
CA PHE A 36 0.98 -8.51 -10.36
C PHE A 36 1.72 -9.39 -11.38
N PRO A 37 1.04 -10.41 -11.97
CA PRO A 37 1.57 -11.13 -13.11
C PRO A 37 1.53 -10.21 -14.34
N MET A 38 2.65 -9.55 -14.63
CA MET A 38 2.81 -8.76 -15.85
C MET A 38 3.44 -9.61 -16.95
N GLY A 39 2.93 -9.48 -18.18
CA GLY A 39 3.62 -9.98 -19.36
C GLY A 39 5.01 -9.34 -19.47
N SER A 40 6.01 -10.11 -19.88
CA SER A 40 7.41 -9.66 -19.99
C SER A 40 7.57 -8.58 -21.07
N ASN A 41 7.32 -7.32 -20.72
CA ASN A 41 7.70 -6.18 -21.56
C ASN A 41 9.05 -5.65 -21.06
N GLY A 42 10.11 -5.97 -21.79
CA GLY A 42 11.51 -5.64 -21.48
C GLY A 42 11.87 -4.18 -21.69
N GLY A 43 11.29 -3.28 -20.90
CA GLY A 43 11.77 -1.89 -20.76
C GLY A 43 12.68 -1.76 -19.54
N GLU A 44 13.81 -1.08 -19.68
CA GLU A 44 14.86 -0.90 -18.66
C GLU A 44 14.49 -0.02 -17.45
N SER A 45 13.22 0.40 -17.31
CA SER A 45 12.75 1.14 -16.14
C SER A 45 12.35 0.17 -15.02
N GLY A 46 12.91 0.34 -13.82
CA GLY A 46 12.61 -0.47 -12.65
C GLY A 46 11.11 -0.52 -12.33
N SER A 47 10.70 -1.49 -11.48
CA SER A 47 9.28 -1.73 -11.22
C SER A 47 8.58 -0.53 -10.58
N LYS A 48 7.51 -0.07 -11.23
CA LYS A 48 6.60 0.91 -10.64
C LYS A 48 5.84 0.29 -9.48
N CYS A 49 5.79 0.99 -8.36
CA CYS A 49 5.12 0.53 -7.15
C CYS A 49 4.08 1.55 -6.71
N ALA A 50 2.98 1.05 -6.15
CA ALA A 50 1.88 1.87 -5.65
C ALA A 50 1.67 1.66 -4.14
N ILE A 51 1.02 2.62 -3.51
CA ILE A 51 0.45 2.51 -2.16
C ILE A 51 -1.06 2.62 -2.27
N VAL A 52 -1.76 1.87 -1.43
CA VAL A 52 -3.15 2.13 -1.06
C VAL A 52 -3.20 2.43 0.44
N THR A 53 -3.92 3.47 0.80
CA THR A 53 -4.18 3.85 2.19
C THR A 53 -5.62 4.28 2.37
N THR A 54 -6.15 4.07 3.57
CA THR A 54 -7.46 4.59 3.97
C THR A 54 -7.24 5.65 5.04
N VAL A 55 -7.89 6.81 4.90
CA VAL A 55 -7.71 7.99 5.75
C VAL A 55 -9.01 8.33 6.42
N ARG A 56 -8.94 8.55 7.74
CA ARG A 56 -10.01 9.14 8.54
C ARG A 56 -9.41 9.87 9.74
N GLY A 57 -9.76 11.15 9.92
CA GLY A 57 -9.36 11.92 11.11
C GLY A 57 -7.85 12.12 11.28
N VAL A 58 -7.06 12.10 10.20
CA VAL A 58 -5.61 12.33 10.23
C VAL A 58 -5.31 13.82 10.07
N GLU A 59 -4.33 14.33 10.82
CA GLU A 59 -3.90 15.73 10.67
C GLU A 59 -3.24 15.96 9.31
N SER A 60 -3.60 17.06 8.64
CA SER A 60 -3.08 17.41 7.31
C SER A 60 -1.55 17.44 7.23
N LYS A 61 -0.87 17.84 8.31
CA LYS A 61 0.60 17.85 8.39
C LYS A 61 1.21 16.45 8.39
N GLU A 62 0.65 15.54 9.19
CA GLU A 62 1.11 14.16 9.27
C GLU A 62 0.88 13.45 7.93
N PHE A 63 -0.31 13.65 7.36
CA PHE A 63 -0.63 13.10 6.07
C PHE A 63 0.24 13.67 4.93
N ARG A 64 0.62 14.94 5.00
CA ARG A 64 1.60 15.53 4.09
C ARG A 64 2.95 14.84 4.17
N ILE A 65 3.42 14.55 5.38
CA ILE A 65 4.68 13.83 5.62
C ILE A 65 4.59 12.44 5.00
N PHE A 66 3.48 11.73 5.22
CA PHE A 66 3.21 10.43 4.60
C PHE A 66 3.35 10.49 3.07
N LEU A 67 2.63 11.40 2.41
CA LEU A 67 2.66 11.50 0.93
C LEU A 67 4.06 11.85 0.44
N LYS A 68 4.70 12.86 1.04
CA LYS A 68 6.05 13.31 0.63
C LYS A 68 7.09 12.23 0.83
N TRP A 69 7.07 11.56 1.97
CA TRP A 69 8.00 10.47 2.27
C TRP A 69 7.93 9.38 1.21
N HIS A 70 6.73 8.86 0.96
CA HIS A 70 6.55 7.72 0.06
C HIS A 70 6.86 8.05 -1.40
N LEU A 71 6.49 9.25 -1.87
CA LEU A 71 6.91 9.71 -3.20
C LEU A 71 8.42 9.91 -3.30
N ASN A 72 9.07 10.40 -2.22
CA ASN A 72 10.51 10.63 -2.21
C ASN A 72 11.33 9.33 -2.20
N VAL A 73 10.85 8.26 -1.55
CA VAL A 73 11.53 6.95 -1.57
C VAL A 73 11.31 6.17 -2.88
N GLY A 74 10.37 6.61 -3.72
CA GLY A 74 10.19 6.11 -5.08
C GLY A 74 8.89 5.36 -5.36
N PHE A 75 7.84 5.52 -4.53
CA PHE A 75 6.50 5.10 -4.94
C PHE A 75 5.97 6.03 -6.04
N GLU A 76 5.44 5.44 -7.10
CA GLU A 76 4.95 6.18 -8.27
C GLU A 76 3.51 6.66 -8.07
N PHE A 77 2.70 5.81 -7.42
CA PHE A 77 1.27 6.05 -7.25
C PHE A 77 0.85 5.88 -5.79
N ILE A 78 -0.06 6.73 -5.31
CA ILE A 78 -0.68 6.60 -3.99
C ILE A 78 -2.20 6.76 -4.16
N PHE A 79 -2.94 5.69 -3.88
CA PHE A 79 -4.40 5.68 -3.87
C PHE A 79 -4.88 5.95 -2.44
N VAL A 80 -5.57 7.08 -2.27
CA VAL A 80 -6.04 7.57 -0.97
C VAL A 80 -7.56 7.42 -0.93
N PHE A 81 -8.03 6.52 -0.08
CA PHE A 81 -9.46 6.34 0.18
C PHE A 81 -9.84 7.11 1.43
N PHE A 82 -10.76 8.07 1.31
CA PHE A 82 -11.31 8.77 2.45
C PHE A 82 -12.50 7.99 3.01
N ASP A 83 -12.43 7.57 4.27
CA ASP A 83 -13.50 6.84 4.96
C ASP A 83 -14.56 7.78 5.56
N PHE A 84 -14.90 8.80 4.79
CA PHE A 84 -15.97 9.76 5.00
C PHE A 84 -16.47 10.21 3.63
N SER A 85 -17.71 10.69 3.59
CA SER A 85 -18.29 11.25 2.38
C SER A 85 -17.70 12.62 2.07
N GLU A 86 -17.69 13.01 0.80
CA GLU A 86 -17.19 14.33 0.38
C GLU A 86 -17.94 15.49 1.07
N GLU A 87 -19.22 15.28 1.43
CA GLU A 87 -20.08 16.28 2.08
C GLU A 87 -19.81 16.44 3.59
N GLU A 88 -19.19 15.44 4.23
CA GLU A 88 -18.93 15.46 5.68
C GLU A 88 -17.80 16.44 6.07
N ASN A 89 -17.05 16.99 5.10
CA ASN A 89 -16.01 18.02 5.28
C ASN A 89 -15.04 17.78 6.45
N GLU A 90 -14.80 16.52 6.85
CA GLU A 90 -13.96 16.22 8.03
C GLU A 90 -12.47 16.51 7.78
N CYS A 91 -12.02 16.60 6.52
CA CYS A 91 -10.64 17.02 6.20
C CYS A 91 -10.52 17.87 4.91
N ASP A 92 -11.11 19.07 4.91
CA ASP A 92 -10.93 20.04 3.81
C ASP A 92 -9.43 20.31 3.55
N ASP A 93 -8.62 20.42 4.62
CA ASP A 93 -7.18 20.63 4.51
C ASP A 93 -6.45 19.48 3.77
N CYS A 94 -6.82 18.21 4.02
CA CYS A 94 -6.22 17.07 3.33
C CYS A 94 -6.56 17.09 1.84
N ASN A 95 -7.81 17.44 1.53
CA ASN A 95 -8.35 17.44 0.18
C ASN A 95 -7.69 18.50 -0.69
N GLU A 96 -7.57 19.72 -0.16
CA GLU A 96 -6.89 20.84 -0.81
C GLU A 96 -5.40 20.56 -0.99
N MET A 97 -4.75 19.96 0.02
CA MET A 97 -3.34 19.60 -0.04
C MET A 97 -3.02 18.65 -1.20
N ILE A 98 -3.85 17.64 -1.48
CA ILE A 98 -3.59 16.71 -2.58
C ILE A 98 -3.71 17.39 -3.95
N ASP A 99 -4.46 18.48 -4.07
CA ASP A 99 -4.58 19.23 -5.33
C ASP A 99 -3.34 20.09 -5.63
N GLU A 100 -2.38 20.15 -4.72
CA GLU A 100 -1.10 20.80 -4.97
C GLU A 100 -0.33 20.12 -6.13
N LEU A 101 0.34 20.93 -6.97
CA LEU A 101 1.07 20.47 -8.16
C LEU A 101 2.09 19.36 -7.87
N GLU A 102 2.64 19.30 -6.66
CA GLU A 102 3.62 18.29 -6.27
C GLU A 102 3.06 16.85 -6.27
N PHE A 103 1.74 16.70 -6.16
CA PHE A 103 1.05 15.41 -6.11
C PHE A 103 0.31 15.06 -7.41
N GLN A 104 0.21 16.00 -8.34
CA GLN A 104 -0.56 15.85 -9.56
C GLN A 104 -0.09 14.64 -10.39
N GLY A 105 -1.03 13.75 -10.71
CA GLY A 105 -0.79 12.53 -11.50
C GLY A 105 -0.13 11.39 -10.73
N LYS A 106 0.17 11.56 -9.44
CA LYS A 106 0.76 10.55 -8.57
C LYS A 106 -0.16 10.13 -7.42
N VAL A 107 -0.92 11.07 -6.87
CA VAL A 107 -1.85 10.81 -5.77
C VAL A 107 -3.29 10.85 -6.30
N PHE A 108 -4.09 9.83 -5.97
CA PHE A 108 -5.46 9.68 -6.42
C PHE A 108 -6.42 9.72 -5.23
N LYS A 109 -7.24 10.77 -5.16
CA LYS A 109 -8.30 10.92 -4.15
C LYS A 109 -9.51 10.08 -4.51
N ILE A 110 -10.04 9.37 -3.53
CA ILE A 110 -11.20 8.50 -3.70
C ILE A 110 -12.10 8.65 -2.47
N PHE A 111 -13.29 9.23 -2.66
CA PHE A 111 -14.24 9.46 -1.57
C PHE A 111 -15.22 8.31 -1.44
N SER A 112 -15.66 8.06 -0.20
CA SER A 112 -16.72 7.10 0.08
C SER A 112 -18.07 7.63 -0.42
N ASN A 113 -18.45 7.24 -1.63
CA ASN A 113 -19.71 7.62 -2.26
C ASN A 113 -20.36 6.44 -3.03
N ASP A 114 -21.56 6.66 -3.58
CA ASP A 114 -22.28 5.62 -4.31
C ASP A 114 -21.57 5.18 -5.61
N GLU A 115 -20.78 6.07 -6.22
CA GLU A 115 -19.99 5.74 -7.40
C GLU A 115 -18.87 4.75 -7.06
N LEU A 116 -18.15 4.99 -5.97
CA LEU A 116 -17.14 4.07 -5.43
C LEU A 116 -17.77 2.70 -5.17
N ARG A 117 -18.93 2.65 -4.50
CA ARG A 117 -19.64 1.39 -4.21
C ARG A 117 -20.02 0.63 -5.47
N LYS A 118 -20.47 1.35 -6.51
CA LYS A 118 -20.82 0.76 -7.80
C LYS A 118 -19.59 0.18 -8.51
N GLU A 119 -18.46 0.88 -8.46
CA GLU A 119 -17.21 0.40 -9.03
C GLU A 119 -16.67 -0.81 -8.26
N GLN A 120 -16.65 -0.76 -6.92
CA GLN A 120 -16.27 -1.89 -6.07
C GLN A 120 -17.13 -3.12 -6.37
N LYS A 121 -18.45 -2.95 -6.53
CA LYS A 121 -19.34 -4.05 -6.95
C LYS A 121 -18.97 -4.67 -8.31
N GLN A 122 -18.46 -3.87 -9.23
CA GLN A 122 -18.10 -4.33 -10.57
C GLN A 122 -16.69 -4.93 -10.65
N THR A 123 -15.78 -4.49 -9.78
CA THR A 123 -14.36 -4.82 -9.86
C THR A 123 -13.90 -5.81 -8.78
N CYS A 124 -14.39 -5.67 -7.56
CA CYS A 124 -13.91 -6.43 -6.40
C CYS A 124 -14.58 -7.81 -6.33
N LYS A 125 -13.78 -8.87 -6.42
CA LYS A 125 -14.22 -10.26 -6.27
C LYS A 125 -14.73 -10.55 -4.86
N SER A 126 -14.22 -9.84 -3.84
CA SER A 126 -14.67 -9.99 -2.46
C SER A 126 -16.01 -9.29 -2.19
N TRP A 127 -16.57 -8.52 -3.13
CA TRP A 127 -17.81 -7.74 -2.93
C TRP A 127 -18.96 -8.56 -2.34
N GLU A 128 -19.34 -9.67 -2.98
CA GLU A 128 -20.48 -10.49 -2.57
C GLU A 128 -20.32 -11.06 -1.14
N LYS A 129 -19.09 -11.18 -0.65
CA LYS A 129 -18.80 -11.66 0.71
C LYS A 129 -18.83 -10.52 1.75
N LEU A 130 -18.41 -9.32 1.35
CA LEU A 130 -18.19 -8.20 2.26
C LEU A 130 -19.34 -7.18 2.29
N VAL A 131 -20.23 -7.19 1.28
CA VAL A 131 -21.33 -6.21 1.16
C VAL A 131 -22.26 -6.19 2.38
N GLY A 132 -22.38 -7.31 3.11
CA GLY A 132 -23.19 -7.41 4.33
C GLY A 132 -22.55 -6.78 5.58
N CYS A 133 -21.27 -6.42 5.52
CA CYS A 133 -20.47 -5.92 6.64
C CYS A 133 -19.79 -4.58 6.29
N LEU A 134 -20.34 -3.79 5.35
CA LEU A 134 -19.72 -2.52 4.92
C LEU A 134 -19.68 -1.45 6.02
N ASP A 135 -20.40 -1.64 7.12
CA ASP A 135 -20.30 -0.85 8.34
C ASP A 135 -19.00 -1.13 9.12
N GLU A 136 -18.36 -2.27 8.90
CA GLU A 136 -17.07 -2.62 9.48
C GLU A 136 -15.90 -2.00 8.70
N VAL A 137 -15.00 -1.30 9.40
CA VAL A 137 -13.77 -0.72 8.82
C VAL A 137 -12.95 -1.78 8.06
N PRO A 138 -12.69 -2.99 8.61
CA PRO A 138 -12.03 -4.08 7.91
C PRO A 138 -12.57 -4.38 6.51
N ALA A 139 -13.90 -4.50 6.38
CA ALA A 139 -14.54 -4.85 5.12
C ALA A 139 -14.35 -3.74 4.07
N ARG A 140 -14.44 -2.48 4.49
CA ARG A 140 -14.20 -1.33 3.60
C ARG A 140 -12.74 -1.25 3.16
N GLN A 141 -11.80 -1.42 4.08
CA GLN A 141 -10.37 -1.43 3.76
C GLN A 141 -9.99 -2.56 2.79
N GLU A 142 -10.54 -3.75 2.95
CA GLU A 142 -10.31 -4.87 2.02
C GLU A 142 -10.82 -4.54 0.60
N LEU A 143 -12.03 -3.99 0.47
CA LEU A 143 -12.58 -3.58 -0.83
C LEU A 143 -11.79 -2.43 -1.46
N ASN A 144 -11.35 -1.46 -0.66
CA ASN A 144 -10.48 -0.37 -1.11
C ASN A 144 -9.16 -0.91 -1.65
N ALA A 145 -8.50 -1.83 -0.92
CA ALA A 145 -7.25 -2.45 -1.34
C ALA A 145 -7.41 -3.28 -2.63
N GLU A 146 -8.51 -4.02 -2.76
CA GLU A 146 -8.81 -4.79 -3.98
C GLU A 146 -9.07 -3.86 -5.19
N LEU A 147 -9.80 -2.77 -5.00
CA LEU A 147 -10.02 -1.80 -6.07
C LEU A 147 -8.73 -1.08 -6.47
N ALA A 148 -7.95 -0.64 -5.48
CA ALA A 148 -6.66 0.01 -5.71
C ALA A 148 -5.69 -0.92 -6.44
N THR A 149 -5.70 -2.21 -6.12
CA THR A 149 -4.96 -3.26 -6.83
C THR A 149 -5.30 -3.24 -8.32
N ALA A 150 -6.59 -3.26 -8.68
CA ALA A 150 -7.01 -3.22 -10.08
C ALA A 150 -6.57 -1.92 -10.79
N ARG A 151 -6.70 -0.77 -10.12
CA ARG A 151 -6.29 0.53 -10.67
C ARG A 151 -4.77 0.65 -10.82
N ALA A 152 -4.00 0.17 -9.85
CA ALA A 152 -2.55 0.15 -9.87
C ALA A 152 -2.04 -0.69 -11.06
N MET A 153 -2.64 -1.86 -11.30
CA MET A 153 -2.34 -2.68 -12.48
C MET A 153 -2.58 -1.93 -13.79
N GLN A 154 -3.73 -1.25 -13.91
CA GLN A 154 -4.06 -0.45 -15.10
C GLN A 154 -3.09 0.72 -15.30
N ALA A 155 -2.58 1.30 -14.22
CA ALA A 155 -1.55 2.35 -14.24
C ALA A 155 -0.13 1.80 -14.52
N GLY A 156 0.02 0.49 -14.68
CA GLY A 156 1.30 -0.17 -14.94
C GLY A 156 2.18 -0.35 -13.70
N ALA A 157 1.63 -0.20 -12.50
CA ALA A 157 2.30 -0.65 -11.29
C ALA A 157 2.45 -2.18 -11.32
N ARG A 158 3.54 -2.67 -10.75
CA ARG A 158 3.85 -4.09 -10.62
C ARG A 158 3.63 -4.60 -9.19
N TRP A 159 3.77 -3.70 -8.22
CA TRP A 159 3.56 -3.95 -6.81
C TRP A 159 2.63 -2.90 -6.22
N ILE A 160 1.82 -3.32 -5.25
CA ILE A 160 1.03 -2.42 -4.41
C ILE A 160 1.28 -2.74 -2.94
N LEU A 161 1.32 -1.70 -2.11
CA LEU A 161 1.46 -1.74 -0.66
C LEU A 161 0.18 -1.26 0.00
N HIS A 162 -0.40 -2.03 0.92
CA HIS A 162 -1.45 -1.52 1.81
C HIS A 162 -0.85 -1.02 3.13
N LEU A 163 -0.99 0.28 3.40
CA LEU A 163 -0.34 0.98 4.50
C LEU A 163 -1.29 2.00 5.13
N ASP A 164 -1.34 2.07 6.46
CA ASP A 164 -2.12 3.11 7.13
C ASP A 164 -1.42 4.47 6.98
N SER A 165 -2.21 5.55 7.09
CA SER A 165 -1.74 6.91 6.75
C SER A 165 -0.84 7.56 7.80
N ASP A 166 -0.80 6.98 9.00
CA ASP A 166 0.11 7.28 10.10
C ASP A 166 1.38 6.40 10.08
N GLU A 167 1.48 5.47 9.14
CA GLU A 167 2.59 4.54 9.02
C GLU A 167 3.56 4.94 7.91
N LEU A 168 4.87 4.78 8.16
CA LEU A 168 5.90 4.95 7.15
C LEU A 168 6.49 3.59 6.76
N TRP A 169 6.72 3.39 5.46
CA TRP A 169 7.53 2.27 4.99
C TRP A 169 9.01 2.65 4.97
N PHE A 170 9.82 1.83 5.63
CA PHE A 170 11.26 2.02 5.75
C PHE A 170 11.99 0.74 5.29
N PRO A 171 12.73 0.77 4.15
CA PRO A 171 13.35 -0.44 3.60
C PRO A 171 14.58 -0.95 4.37
N PHE A 172 15.00 -0.27 5.45
CA PHE A 172 16.30 -0.52 6.07
C PHE A 172 16.17 -1.32 7.36
N ALA A 173 15.94 -2.63 7.22
CA ALA A 173 16.18 -3.57 8.30
C ALA A 173 17.57 -4.18 8.12
N SER A 174 18.47 -3.86 9.06
CA SER A 174 19.82 -4.43 9.27
C SER A 174 21.00 -3.76 8.54
N GLY A 175 21.74 -2.93 9.29
CA GLY A 175 23.19 -2.84 9.15
C GLY A 175 23.80 -1.64 8.42
N VAL A 176 23.02 -0.75 7.79
CA VAL A 176 23.56 0.47 7.18
C VAL A 176 23.47 1.63 8.18
N PRO A 177 24.57 2.05 8.85
CA PRO A 177 24.47 2.80 10.10
C PRO A 177 24.10 4.28 9.98
N ASP A 178 23.79 4.83 8.79
CA ASP A 178 23.86 6.30 8.64
C ASP A 178 22.99 6.89 7.51
N LEU A 179 21.83 6.30 7.23
CA LEU A 179 20.98 6.72 6.10
C LEU A 179 20.05 7.92 6.39
N LEU A 180 19.71 8.18 7.65
CA LEU A 180 19.07 9.45 8.03
C LEU A 180 20.03 10.65 7.84
N SER A 181 21.33 10.37 7.79
CA SER A 181 22.42 11.34 7.66
C SER A 181 22.84 11.55 6.20
N GLN A 182 22.53 10.60 5.32
CA GLN A 182 22.81 10.70 3.90
C GLN A 182 21.56 11.20 3.17
N PRO A 183 21.69 12.21 2.29
CA PRO A 183 20.56 12.60 1.45
C PRO A 183 20.13 11.37 0.65
N ILE A 184 18.84 11.05 0.67
CA ILE A 184 18.23 10.02 -0.19
C ILE A 184 18.43 10.50 -1.63
N LYS A 185 19.60 10.18 -2.21
CA LYS A 185 20.00 10.56 -3.58
C LYS A 185 19.51 9.56 -4.62
N HIS A 186 18.95 8.43 -4.19
CA HIS A 186 18.51 7.36 -5.05
C HIS A 186 16.99 7.32 -5.06
N ALA A 187 16.37 7.92 -6.08
CA ALA A 187 14.92 7.88 -6.33
C ALA A 187 14.39 6.46 -6.68
N ASN A 188 15.21 5.42 -6.52
CA ASN A 188 14.94 4.06 -7.02
C ASN A 188 14.89 2.99 -5.90
N PHE A 189 14.97 3.37 -4.62
CA PHE A 189 15.00 2.38 -3.51
C PHE A 189 13.82 1.41 -3.55
N VAL A 190 12.61 1.95 -3.73
CA VAL A 190 11.39 1.14 -3.84
C VAL A 190 11.52 0.15 -5.00
N SER A 191 11.84 0.64 -6.21
CA SER A 191 11.99 -0.25 -7.38
C SER A 191 13.07 -1.32 -7.19
N GLU A 192 14.23 -0.97 -6.63
CA GLU A 192 15.33 -1.91 -6.40
C GLU A 192 14.93 -3.02 -5.42
N HIS A 193 14.23 -2.67 -4.35
CA HIS A 193 13.74 -3.62 -3.36
C HIS A 193 12.74 -4.60 -3.97
N PHE A 194 11.71 -4.08 -4.65
CA PHE A 194 10.66 -4.91 -5.24
C PHE A 194 11.14 -5.71 -6.46
N ASP A 195 12.08 -5.18 -7.25
CA ASP A 195 12.79 -5.92 -8.29
C ASP A 195 13.62 -7.07 -7.69
N GLY A 196 14.18 -6.86 -6.49
CA GLY A 196 14.88 -7.87 -5.73
C GLY A 196 13.97 -9.03 -5.29
N LEU A 197 12.77 -8.72 -4.79
CA LEU A 197 11.74 -9.73 -4.47
C LEU A 197 11.29 -10.48 -5.72
N ASP A 198 11.10 -9.76 -6.82
CA ASP A 198 10.75 -10.31 -8.13
C ASP A 198 11.76 -11.34 -8.63
N LYS A 199 13.05 -11.01 -8.57
CA LYS A 199 14.15 -11.91 -8.96
C LYS A 199 14.21 -13.17 -8.09
N GLN A 200 13.73 -13.09 -6.87
CA GLN A 200 13.60 -14.23 -5.95
C GLN A 200 12.32 -15.05 -6.17
N GLY A 201 11.46 -14.66 -7.12
CA GLY A 201 10.18 -15.32 -7.36
C GLY A 201 9.11 -15.03 -6.30
N ILE A 202 9.36 -14.04 -5.41
CA ILE A 202 8.41 -13.66 -4.38
C ILE A 202 7.27 -12.87 -5.03
N GLY A 203 6.04 -13.30 -4.78
CA GLY A 203 4.82 -12.62 -5.26
C GLY A 203 4.02 -11.91 -4.17
N HIS A 204 4.39 -12.14 -2.92
CA HIS A 204 3.71 -11.59 -1.77
C HIS A 204 4.70 -11.40 -0.62
N VAL A 205 4.61 -10.29 0.10
CA VAL A 205 5.42 -10.05 1.30
C VAL A 205 4.63 -9.26 2.33
N THR A 206 4.88 -9.57 3.61
CA THR A 206 4.35 -8.84 4.75
C THR A 206 5.49 -8.22 5.53
N TYR A 207 5.31 -6.97 5.97
CA TYR A 207 6.27 -6.26 6.81
C TYR A 207 5.74 -6.16 8.22
N GLN A 208 6.63 -6.30 9.20
CA GLN A 208 6.27 -6.06 10.58
C GLN A 208 6.12 -4.56 10.82
N ASN A 209 5.02 -4.18 11.46
CA ASN A 209 4.90 -2.85 12.03
C ASN A 209 5.83 -2.78 13.25
N ILE A 210 6.77 -1.83 13.21
CA ILE A 210 7.59 -1.49 14.36
C ILE A 210 6.94 -0.26 14.97
N GLU A 211 6.00 -0.45 15.89
CA GLU A 211 5.51 0.64 16.71
C GLU A 211 6.69 1.16 17.53
N ALA A 212 7.06 2.42 17.33
CA ALA A 212 8.01 3.09 18.20
C ALA A 212 7.31 3.31 19.54
N VAL A 213 7.28 2.29 20.39
CA VAL A 213 6.80 2.42 21.77
C VAL A 213 7.84 3.30 22.49
N PRO A 214 7.50 4.52 22.95
CA PRO A 214 8.39 5.22 23.87
C PRO A 214 8.43 4.42 25.18
N GLU A 215 9.60 3.87 25.52
CA GLU A 215 9.89 3.34 26.86
C GLU A 215 9.98 4.46 27.90
#